data_AF-A0A7X6ZS99-F1
#
_entry.id   AF-A0A7X6ZS99-F1
#
_cell.length_a   1.000
_cell.length_b   1.000
_cell.length_c   1.000
_cell.angle_alpha   90.00
_cell.angle_beta   90.00
_cell.angle_gamma   90.00
#
_symmetry.space_group_name_H-M   'P 1'
#
loop_
_entity.id
_entity.type
_entity.pdbx_description
1 polymer ?
#
loop_
_entity_poly.entity_id
_entity_poly.type
_entity_poly.pdbx_seq_one_letter_code
_entity_poly.pdbx_strand_id
1 'polypeptide(L)'
;MSTVVSQAEIKRFNDNESAIFPIGAIITPSAREWASEHNIHISFGEPDSNERLSFLKNTVTAVVKEFTGKGQKPDVKILSELVCSCLKKLGCKVD
;
A
#
# COMPACT_ATOMS: atom_id res chain seq x y z
N MET A 1 -23.53 -1.42 -1.37
CA MET A 1 -23.63 -0.99 0.04
C MET A 1 -22.51 0.01 0.28
N SER A 2 -22.81 1.21 0.76
CA SER A 2 -21.78 2.23 1.03
C SER A 2 -21.01 1.89 2.31
N THR A 3 -19.69 1.94 2.26
CA THR A 3 -18.84 1.74 3.45
C THR A 3 -18.88 3.01 4.30
N VAL A 4 -19.36 2.91 5.54
CA VAL A 4 -19.39 4.04 6.48
C VAL A 4 -18.12 4.01 7.32
N VAL A 5 -17.32 5.08 7.24
CA VAL A 5 -16.06 5.21 7.98
C VAL A 5 -16.35 5.98 9.27
N SER A 6 -16.19 5.28 10.39
CA SER A 6 -16.35 5.82 11.74
C SER A 6 -15.03 6.37 12.30
N GLN A 7 -15.10 7.15 13.37
CA GLN A 7 -13.91 7.63 14.07
C GLN A 7 -12.99 6.48 14.53
N ALA A 8 -13.56 5.34 14.92
CA ALA A 8 -12.80 4.16 15.33
C ALA A 8 -11.95 3.57 14.19
N GLU A 9 -12.44 3.67 12.95
CA GLU A 9 -11.70 3.23 11.77
C GLU A 9 -10.55 4.19 11.45
N ILE A 10 -10.79 5.51 11.48
CA ILE A 10 -9.72 6.51 11.25
C ILE A 10 -8.66 6.48 12.35
N LYS A 11 -9.03 6.19 13.60
CA LYS A 11 -8.07 6.01 14.70
C LYS A 11 -7.01 4.95 14.43
N ARG A 12 -7.29 3.95 13.58
CA ARG A 12 -6.29 2.95 13.16
C ARG A 12 -5.21 3.51 12.23
N PHE A 13 -5.46 4.66 11.62
CA PHE A 13 -4.53 5.35 10.72
C PHE A 13 -3.73 6.44 11.43
N ASN A 14 -3.69 6.46 12.77
CA ASN A 14 -3.01 7.50 13.55
C ASN A 14 -1.49 7.59 13.29
N ASP A 15 -0.88 6.55 12.73
CA ASP A 15 0.54 6.52 12.35
C ASP A 15 0.78 6.85 10.86
N ASN A 16 -0.30 7.04 10.08
CA ASN A 16 -0.22 7.29 8.64
C ASN A 16 -0.67 8.72 8.31
N GLU A 17 0.11 9.42 7.49
CA GLU A 17 -0.20 10.78 7.02
C GLU A 17 -1.41 10.83 6.07
N SER A 18 -1.83 9.68 5.54
CA SER A 18 -2.91 9.58 4.57
C SER A 18 -3.77 8.32 4.76
N ALA A 19 -5.08 8.48 4.60
CA ALA A 19 -6.06 7.40 4.65
C ALA A 19 -6.87 7.39 3.34
N ILE A 20 -6.75 6.29 2.58
CA ILE A 20 -7.40 6.13 1.28
C ILE A 20 -8.63 5.23 1.44
N PHE A 21 -9.80 5.75 1.08
CA PHE A 21 -11.07 5.02 1.14
C PHE A 21 -11.65 4.80 -0.26
N PRO A 22 -12.40 3.71 -0.47
CA PRO A 22 -13.02 3.45 -1.77
C PRO A 22 -14.03 4.55 -2.13
N ILE A 23 -14.17 4.78 -3.45
CA ILE A 23 -15.15 5.73 -3.98
C ILE A 23 -16.56 5.28 -3.55
N GLY A 24 -17.32 6.19 -2.92
CA GLY A 24 -18.63 5.90 -2.34
C GLY A 24 -18.62 5.57 -0.84
N ALA A 25 -17.45 5.62 -0.19
CA ALA A 25 -17.37 5.61 1.26
C ALA A 25 -17.93 6.91 1.87
N ILE A 26 -18.72 6.76 2.94
CA ILE A 26 -19.29 7.89 3.69
C ILE A 26 -18.44 8.09 4.94
N ILE A 27 -17.73 9.22 5.01
CA ILE A 27 -16.99 9.62 6.20
C ILE A 27 -17.94 10.28 7.18
N THR A 28 -18.01 9.75 8.41
CA THR A 28 -18.78 10.39 9.48
C THR A 28 -18.13 11.71 9.92
N PRO A 29 -18.90 12.71 10.37
CA PRO A 29 -18.36 14.01 10.80
C PRO A 29 -17.28 13.85 11.87
N SER A 30 -17.50 12.99 12.88
CA SER A 30 -16.51 12.72 13.93
C SER A 30 -15.21 12.09 13.43
N ALA A 31 -15.27 11.31 12.34
CA ALA A 31 -14.08 10.76 11.70
C ALA A 31 -13.30 11.85 10.96
N ARG A 32 -14.01 12.75 10.27
CA ARG A 32 -13.41 13.91 9.57
C ARG A 32 -12.73 14.88 10.54
N GLU A 33 -13.37 15.16 11.67
CA GLU A 33 -12.81 16.00 12.74
C GLU A 33 -11.50 15.39 13.27
N TRP A 34 -11.52 14.10 13.62
CA TRP A 34 -10.31 13.40 14.09
C TRP A 34 -9.18 13.40 13.06
N ALA A 35 -9.49 13.15 11.79
CA ALA A 35 -8.49 13.19 10.72
C ALA A 35 -7.85 14.58 10.61
N SER A 36 -8.66 15.65 10.72
CA SER A 36 -8.16 17.03 10.68
C SER A 36 -7.29 17.38 11.88
N GLU A 37 -7.64 16.92 13.09
CA GLU A 37 -6.85 17.14 14.30
C GLU A 37 -5.50 16.42 14.26
N HIS A 38 -5.45 15.26 13.60
CA HIS A 38 -4.26 14.40 13.51
C HIS A 38 -3.49 14.56 12.19
N ASN A 39 -3.79 15.57 11.38
CA ASN A 39 -3.16 15.81 10.06
C ASN A 39 -3.23 14.62 9.09
N ILE A 40 -4.28 13.81 9.19
CA ILE A 40 -4.51 12.66 8.30
C ILE A 40 -5.25 13.14 7.05
N HIS A 41 -4.63 13.02 5.88
CA HIS A 41 -5.24 13.37 4.61
C HIS A 41 -6.21 12.27 4.15
N ILE A 42 -7.50 12.59 4.07
CA ILE A 42 -8.53 11.66 3.58
C ILE A 42 -8.63 11.78 2.05
N SER A 43 -8.30 10.70 1.35
CA SER A 43 -8.44 10.61 -0.11
C SER A 43 -9.45 9.52 -0.50
N PHE A 44 -10.19 9.74 -1.58
CA PHE A 44 -11.12 8.75 -2.13
C PHE A 44 -10.59 8.21 -3.45
N GLY A 45 -10.43 6.89 -3.55
CA GLY A 45 -9.88 6.26 -4.75
C GLY A 45 -9.42 4.82 -4.52
N GLU A 46 -8.91 4.19 -5.57
CA GLU A 46 -7.96 3.09 -5.39
C GLU A 46 -6.64 3.69 -4.89
N PRO A 47 -5.88 3.00 -4.01
CA PRO A 47 -4.54 3.45 -3.66
C PRO A 47 -3.77 3.67 -4.95
N ASP A 48 -3.13 4.84 -5.04
CA ASP A 48 -2.59 5.39 -6.28
C ASP A 48 -1.81 4.28 -7.00
N SER A 49 -2.24 3.92 -8.21
CA SER A 49 -1.59 2.84 -8.98
C SER A 49 -0.09 3.10 -9.11
N ASN A 50 0.32 4.36 -8.99
CA ASN A 50 1.71 4.81 -8.98
C ASN A 50 2.48 4.45 -7.70
N GLU A 51 1.85 4.47 -6.51
CA GLU A 51 2.45 4.01 -5.25
C GLU A 51 2.63 2.49 -5.23
N ARG A 52 1.65 1.75 -5.75
CA ARG A 52 1.79 0.28 -5.92
C ARG A 52 2.90 -0.05 -6.91
N LEU A 53 3.00 0.71 -8.01
CA LEU A 53 4.07 0.57 -9.00
C LEU A 53 5.44 0.94 -8.44
N SER A 54 5.54 1.99 -7.64
CA SER A 54 6.80 2.42 -7.02
C SER A 54 7.28 1.41 -5.98
N PHE A 55 6.35 0.86 -5.18
CA PHE A 55 6.64 -0.23 -4.25
C PHE A 55 7.14 -1.47 -4.99
N LEU A 56 6.42 -1.93 -6.02
CA LEU A 56 6.83 -3.07 -6.84
C LEU A 56 8.20 -2.83 -7.49
N LYS A 57 8.43 -1.65 -8.07
CA LYS A 57 9.73 -1.28 -8.66
C LYS A 57 10.85 -1.30 -7.63
N ASN A 58 10.60 -0.82 -6.41
CA ASN A 58 11.59 -0.86 -5.33
C ASN A 58 11.89 -2.30 -4.91
N THR A 59 10.88 -3.16 -4.75
CA THR A 59 11.07 -4.58 -4.43
C THR A 59 11.87 -5.30 -5.53
N VAL A 60 11.51 -5.11 -6.80
CA VAL A 60 12.23 -5.69 -7.94
C VAL A 60 13.68 -5.18 -7.97
N THR A 61 13.90 -3.88 -7.78
CA THR A 61 15.25 -3.28 -7.78
C THR A 61 16.12 -3.85 -6.67
N ALA A 62 15.58 -4.04 -5.47
CA ALA A 62 16.31 -4.65 -4.36
C ALA A 62 16.72 -6.09 -4.66
N VAL A 63 15.80 -6.90 -5.20
CA VAL A 63 16.08 -8.28 -5.61
C VAL A 63 17.14 -8.31 -6.72
N VAL A 64 17.02 -7.48 -7.76
CA VAL A 64 18.01 -7.41 -8.84
C VAL A 64 19.40 -7.01 -8.32
N LYS A 65 19.49 -6.04 -7.39
CA LYS A 65 20.76 -5.63 -6.78
C LYS A 65 21.43 -6.77 -6.02
N GLU A 66 20.67 -7.57 -5.27
CA GLU A 66 21.18 -8.76 -4.56
C GLU A 66 21.78 -9.80 -5.52
N PHE A 67 21.12 -10.04 -6.66
CA PHE A 67 21.62 -10.97 -7.68
C PHE A 67 22.86 -10.44 -8.41
N THR A 68 22.86 -9.14 -8.73
CA THR A 68 23.97 -8.49 -9.42
C THR A 68 25.23 -8.45 -8.55
N GLY A 69 25.07 -8.24 -7.23
CA GLY A 69 26.16 -8.31 -6.26
C GLY A 69 26.79 -9.70 -6.12
N LYS A 70 26.07 -10.76 -6.51
CA LYS A 70 26.56 -12.15 -6.53
C LYS A 70 27.08 -12.60 -7.91
N GLY A 71 27.13 -11.69 -8.88
CA GLY A 71 27.61 -11.99 -10.25
C GLY A 71 26.68 -12.91 -11.05
N GLN A 72 25.44 -13.13 -10.60
CA GLN A 72 24.45 -13.94 -11.30
C GLN A 72 23.54 -13.06 -12.14
N LYS A 73 23.33 -13.43 -13.41
CA LYS A 73 22.22 -12.87 -14.20
C LYS A 73 20.93 -13.53 -13.73
N PRO A 74 19.98 -12.78 -13.15
CA PRO A 74 18.75 -13.37 -12.68
C PRO A 74 17.89 -13.77 -13.89
N ASP A 75 17.44 -15.02 -13.90
CA ASP A 75 16.42 -15.47 -14.85
C ASP A 75 15.06 -14.84 -14.50
N VAL A 76 14.30 -14.41 -15.50
CA VAL A 76 13.04 -13.70 -15.32
C VAL A 76 12.02 -14.54 -14.54
N LYS A 77 12.04 -15.88 -14.69
CA LYS A 77 11.15 -16.76 -13.91
C LYS A 77 11.54 -16.77 -12.43
N ILE A 78 12.83 -16.92 -12.13
CA ILE A 78 13.33 -16.94 -10.76
C ILE A 78 13.06 -15.61 -10.07
N LEU A 79 13.26 -14.49 -10.79
CA LEU A 79 13.00 -13.14 -10.29
C LEU A 79 11.52 -12.93 -9.95
N SER A 80 10.62 -13.35 -10.84
CA SER A 80 9.18 -13.20 -10.61
C SER A 80 8.69 -14.05 -9.43
N GLU A 81 9.17 -15.28 -9.28
CA GLU A 81 8.84 -16.11 -8.11
C GLU A 81 9.33 -15.50 -6.80
N LEU A 82 10.55 -14.95 -6.78
CA LEU A 82 11.12 -14.30 -5.60
C LEU A 82 10.35 -13.04 -5.21
N VAL A 83 10.04 -12.19 -6.19
CA VAL A 83 9.24 -10.98 -5.96
C VAL A 83 7.84 -11.34 -5.48
N CYS A 84 7.18 -12.33 -6.09
CA CYS A 84 5.89 -12.85 -5.60
C CYS A 84 5.97 -13.37 -4.16
N SER A 85 7.03 -14.09 -3.81
CA SER A 85 7.25 -14.59 -2.45
C SER A 85 7.47 -13.46 -1.45
N CYS A 86 8.26 -12.45 -1.81
CA CYS A 86 8.45 -11.23 -1.00
C CYS A 86 7.14 -10.48 -0.80
N LEU A 87 6.37 -10.25 -1.86
CA LEU A 87 5.08 -9.57 -1.79
C LEU A 87 4.08 -10.34 -0.92
N LYS A 88 4.01 -11.67 -1.06
CA LYS A 88 3.17 -12.52 -0.19
C LYS A 88 3.59 -12.43 1.28
N LYS A 89 4.88 -12.42 1.58
CA LYS A 89 5.40 -12.23 2.96
C LYS A 89 5.07 -10.86 3.54
N LEU A 90 4.96 -9.85 2.70
CA LEU A 90 4.56 -8.49 3.06
C LEU A 90 3.02 -8.33 3.16
N GLY A 91 2.26 -9.42 2.96
CA GLY A 91 0.79 -9.42 3.05
C GLY A 91 0.08 -8.98 1.77
N CYS A 92 0.79 -8.81 0.66
CA CYS A 92 0.16 -8.53 -0.64
C CYS A 92 -0.46 -9.80 -1.24
N LYS A 93 -1.67 -9.65 -1.76
CA LYS A 93 -2.35 -10.67 -2.55
C LYS A 93 -1.91 -10.53 -4.00
N VAL A 94 -1.21 -11.54 -4.52
CA VAL A 94 -0.76 -11.61 -5.91
C VAL A 94 -1.60 -12.68 -6.59
N ASP A 95 -2.47 -12.27 -7.51
CA ASP A 95 -3.33 -13.13 -8.35
C ASP A 95 -2.66 -13.31 -9.73
#